data_AF-A0A1F8D9E8-F1
#
_entry.id   AF-A0A1F8D9E8-F1
#
_cell.length_a   1.000
_cell.length_b   1.000
_cell.length_c   1.000
_cell.angle_alpha   90.00
_cell.angle_beta   90.00
_cell.angle_gamma   90.00
#
_symmetry.space_group_name_H-M   'P 1'
#
loop_
_entity.id
_entity.type
_entity.pdbx_description
1 polymer ?
#
loop_
_entity_poly.entity_id
_entity_poly.type
_entity_poly.pdbx_seq_one_letter_code
_entity_poly.pdbx_strand_id
1 'polypeptide(L)'
;MRREARLKEVKLRKNLLPTLAVTLILWGLLAGLIFFVEPDSVPAIPIFFLLVFLAFLFSFSLLFAHTRRGLVAAGAAALFLILRYLGVGNVLNLFLIAGLAVTAELYFSKNR
;
A
#
# COMPACT_ATOMS: atom_id res chain seq x y z
N MET A 1 14.67 -10.65 -28.26
CA MET A 1 13.19 -10.67 -28.40
C MET A 1 12.41 -10.61 -27.07
N ARG A 2 12.56 -11.54 -26.11
CA ARG A 2 11.77 -11.51 -24.85
C ARG A 2 11.94 -10.23 -23.99
N ARG A 3 13.14 -9.63 -23.97
CA ARG A 3 13.45 -8.44 -23.16
C ARG A 3 12.79 -7.17 -23.71
N GLU A 4 12.73 -7.03 -25.03
CA GLU A 4 12.11 -5.88 -25.70
C GLU A 4 10.58 -5.93 -25.65
N ALA A 5 9.98 -7.13 -25.70
CA ALA A 5 8.55 -7.32 -25.50
C ALA A 5 8.11 -6.92 -24.07
N ARG A 6 8.87 -7.32 -23.04
CA ARG A 6 8.65 -6.90 -21.64
C ARG A 6 8.76 -5.39 -21.46
N LEU A 7 9.77 -4.76 -22.07
CA LEU A 7 9.94 -3.30 -21.99
C LEU A 7 8.81 -2.55 -22.69
N LYS A 8 8.29 -3.08 -23.81
CA LYS A 8 7.10 -2.55 -24.49
C LYS A 8 5.85 -2.65 -23.61
N GLU A 9 5.60 -3.78 -22.94
CA GLU A 9 4.48 -3.91 -22.00
C GLU A 9 4.55 -2.94 -20.81
N VAL A 10 5.75 -2.70 -20.28
CA VAL A 10 5.97 -1.72 -19.20
C VAL A 10 5.74 -0.29 -19.71
N LYS A 11 6.22 0.05 -20.91
CA LYS A 11 5.99 1.36 -21.56
C LYS A 11 4.53 1.60 -21.98
N LEU A 12 3.77 0.55 -22.29
CA LEU A 12 2.37 0.64 -22.74
C LEU A 12 1.36 0.86 -21.61
N ARG A 13 1.78 0.80 -20.34
CA ARG A 13 0.93 1.18 -19.21
C ARG A 13 0.80 2.69 -19.16
N LYS A 14 -0.21 3.24 -19.87
CA LYS A 14 -0.51 4.68 -19.97
C LYS A 14 -0.51 5.44 -18.62
N ASN A 15 -0.70 4.74 -17.50
CA ASN A 15 -0.80 5.35 -16.17
C ASN A 15 0.43 5.12 -15.27
N LEU A 16 1.50 4.45 -15.72
CA LEU A 16 2.65 4.14 -14.86
C LEU A 16 3.34 5.42 -14.34
N LEU A 17 3.68 6.35 -15.24
CA LEU A 17 4.38 7.59 -14.88
C LEU A 17 3.53 8.50 -13.96
N PRO A 18 2.25 8.78 -14.27
CA PRO A 18 1.38 9.52 -13.35
C PRO A 18 1.28 8.86 -11.97
N THR A 19 1.09 7.54 -11.91
CA THR A 19 0.97 6.83 -10.63
C THR A 19 2.28 6.85 -9.84
N LEU A 20 3.44 6.72 -10.51
CA LEU A 20 4.74 6.86 -9.87
C LEU A 20 4.91 8.26 -9.25
N ALA A 21 4.59 9.31 -9.99
CA ALA A 21 4.67 10.68 -9.49
C ALA A 21 3.79 10.89 -8.25
N VAL A 22 2.53 10.44 -8.29
CA VAL A 22 1.61 10.48 -7.14
C VAL A 22 2.18 9.70 -5.96
N THR A 23 2.75 8.52 -6.20
CA THR A 23 3.37 7.70 -5.15
C THR A 23 4.53 8.44 -4.47
N LEU A 24 5.41 9.07 -5.24
CA LEU A 24 6.54 9.84 -4.70
C LEU A 24 6.06 11.06 -3.89
N ILE A 25 5.04 11.77 -4.37
CA ILE A 25 4.44 12.89 -3.64
C ILE A 25 3.87 12.41 -2.30
N LEU A 26 3.12 11.29 -2.30
CA LEU A 26 2.54 10.74 -1.07
C LEU A 26 3.59 10.31 -0.05
N TRP A 27 4.70 9.71 -0.50
CA TRP A 27 5.83 9.39 0.38
C TRP A 27 6.51 10.65 0.92
N GLY A 28 6.64 11.70 0.10
CA GLY A 28 7.14 13.00 0.54
C GLY A 28 6.25 13.64 1.60
N LEU A 29 4.92 13.61 1.40
CA LEU A 29 3.94 14.10 2.38
C LEU A 29 3.96 13.28 3.67
N LEU A 30 4.07 11.95 3.57
CA LEU A 30 4.17 11.07 4.73
C LEU A 30 5.45 11.34 5.53
N ALA A 31 6.60 11.46 4.84
CA ALA A 31 7.86 11.84 5.48
C ALA A 31 7.74 13.23 6.12
N GLY A 32 7.14 14.19 5.43
CA GLY A 32 6.89 15.53 5.96
C GLY A 32 6.06 15.49 7.24
N LEU A 33 4.98 14.69 7.27
CA LEU A 33 4.17 14.51 8.47
C LEU A 33 4.98 13.90 9.62
N ILE A 34 5.79 12.87 9.36
CA ILE A 34 6.59 12.19 10.40
C ILE A 34 7.67 13.11 11.00
N PHE A 35 8.31 13.95 10.18
CA PHE A 35 9.45 14.76 10.63
C PHE A 35 9.07 16.18 11.10
N PHE A 36 7.96 16.74 10.62
CA PHE A 36 7.60 18.14 10.90
C PHE A 36 6.31 18.34 11.70
N VAL A 37 5.52 17.29 11.96
CA VAL A 37 4.25 17.40 12.68
C VAL A 37 4.34 16.69 14.03
N GLU A 38 3.93 17.39 15.08
CA GLU A 38 3.87 16.82 16.43
C GLU A 38 2.78 15.73 16.51
N PRO A 39 3.11 14.55 17.07
CA PRO A 39 2.20 13.41 17.13
C PRO A 39 0.98 13.65 18.00
N ASP A 40 1.07 14.58 18.95
CA ASP A 40 0.01 14.92 19.90
C ASP A 40 -1.07 15.84 19.30
N SER A 41 -0.85 16.34 18.08
CA SER A 41 -1.86 17.10 17.37
C SER A 41 -3.03 16.20 16.95
N VAL A 42 -4.25 16.57 17.35
CA VAL A 42 -5.50 15.80 17.11
C VAL A 42 -5.66 15.28 15.66
N PRO A 43 -5.35 16.04 14.60
CA PRO A 43 -5.51 15.53 13.23
C PRO A 43 -4.34 14.67 12.73
N ALA A 44 -3.18 14.64 13.40
CA ALA A 44 -1.99 13.94 12.88
C ALA A 44 -2.21 12.44 12.74
N ILE A 45 -2.86 11.80 13.72
CA ILE A 45 -3.05 10.36 13.73
C ILE A 45 -3.95 9.89 12.57
N PRO A 46 -5.17 10.44 12.34
CA PRO A 46 -5.98 10.08 11.18
C PRO A 46 -5.28 10.37 9.83
N ILE A 47 -4.59 11.51 9.71
CA ILE A 47 -3.89 11.88 8.47
C ILE A 47 -2.73 10.92 8.19
N PHE A 48 -1.99 10.50 9.22
CA PHE A 48 -0.95 9.50 9.10
C PHE A 48 -1.48 8.20 8.50
N PHE A 49 -2.55 7.63 9.06
CA PHE A 49 -3.13 6.38 8.54
C PHE A 49 -3.65 6.51 7.11
N LEU A 50 -4.27 7.65 6.78
CA LEU A 50 -4.72 7.92 5.42
C LEU A 50 -3.54 8.00 4.44
N LEU A 51 -2.49 8.75 4.78
CA LEU A 51 -1.29 8.89 3.95
C LEU A 51 -0.55 7.56 3.78
N VAL A 52 -0.38 6.79 4.85
CA VAL A 52 0.22 5.45 4.78
C VAL A 52 -0.60 4.54 3.87
N PHE A 53 -1.93 4.49 4.07
CA PHE A 53 -2.79 3.66 3.24
C PHE A 53 -2.68 4.03 1.76
N LEU A 54 -2.74 5.32 1.41
CA LEU A 54 -2.61 5.78 0.03
C LEU A 54 -1.21 5.50 -0.53
N ALA A 55 -0.15 5.80 0.21
CA ALA A 55 1.23 5.55 -0.21
C ALA A 55 1.44 4.06 -0.49
N PHE A 56 0.97 3.17 0.39
CA PHE A 56 1.05 1.72 0.20
C PHE A 56 0.13 1.23 -0.92
N LEU A 57 -1.07 1.77 -1.07
CA LEU A 57 -1.99 1.39 -2.14
C LEU A 57 -1.36 1.60 -3.51
N PHE A 58 -0.79 2.78 -3.77
CA PHE A 58 -0.14 3.06 -5.04
C PHE A 58 1.18 2.30 -5.19
N SER A 59 1.98 2.18 -4.12
CA SER A 59 3.24 1.41 -4.14
C SER A 59 2.99 -0.06 -4.48
N PHE A 60 2.06 -0.73 -3.78
CA PHE A 60 1.74 -2.13 -4.02
C PHE A 60 0.99 -2.33 -5.34
N SER A 61 0.15 -1.39 -5.77
CA SER A 61 -0.49 -1.45 -7.10
C SER A 61 0.55 -1.39 -8.23
N LEU A 62 1.62 -0.58 -8.07
CA LEU A 62 2.74 -0.54 -9.00
C LEU A 62 3.58 -1.82 -8.94
N LEU A 63 3.94 -2.29 -7.74
CA LEU A 63 4.77 -3.48 -7.54
C LEU A 63 4.09 -4.76 -8.05
N PHE A 64 2.82 -4.97 -7.71
CA PHE A 64 2.06 -6.14 -8.18
C PHE A 64 1.47 -5.95 -9.58
N ALA A 65 1.62 -4.75 -10.14
CA ALA A 65 1.09 -4.38 -11.44
C ALA A 65 -0.43 -4.63 -11.57
N HIS A 66 -1.15 -4.63 -10.44
CA HIS A 66 -2.57 -5.00 -10.30
C HIS A 66 -3.22 -4.28 -9.11
N THR A 67 -4.18 -3.39 -9.38
CA THR A 67 -4.83 -2.52 -8.37
C THR A 67 -5.49 -3.31 -7.25
N ARG A 68 -6.18 -4.42 -7.55
CA ARG A 68 -6.84 -5.25 -6.51
C ARG A 68 -5.85 -5.84 -5.51
N ARG A 69 -4.70 -6.34 -5.99
CA ARG A 69 -3.66 -6.92 -5.13
C ARG A 69 -3.02 -5.83 -4.29
N GLY A 70 -2.82 -4.66 -4.87
CA GLY A 70 -2.40 -3.46 -4.16
C GLY A 70 -3.36 -3.07 -3.03
N LEU A 71 -4.68 -3.07 -3.29
CA LEU A 71 -5.71 -2.76 -2.29
C LEU A 71 -5.68 -3.74 -1.12
N VAL A 72 -5.64 -5.05 -1.39
CA VAL A 72 -5.60 -6.08 -0.35
C VAL A 72 -4.35 -5.94 0.51
N ALA A 73 -3.18 -5.79 -0.10
CA ALA A 73 -1.92 -5.63 0.63
C ALA A 73 -1.85 -4.32 1.43
N ALA A 74 -2.31 -3.20 0.86
CA ALA A 74 -2.32 -1.91 1.54
C ALA A 74 -3.32 -1.89 2.70
N GLY A 75 -4.50 -2.49 2.52
CA GLY A 75 -5.49 -2.66 3.57
C GLY A 75 -4.97 -3.54 4.71
N ALA A 76 -4.31 -4.66 4.39
CA ALA A 76 -3.68 -5.52 5.39
C ALA A 76 -2.59 -4.78 6.19
N ALA A 77 -1.71 -4.04 5.50
CA ALA A 77 -0.67 -3.26 6.15
C ALA A 77 -1.23 -2.12 7.02
N ALA A 78 -2.22 -1.37 6.52
CA ALA A 78 -2.88 -0.32 7.28
C ALA A 78 -3.62 -0.87 8.51
N LEU A 79 -4.35 -1.97 8.36
CA LEU A 79 -5.02 -2.66 9.46
C LEU A 79 -4.02 -3.09 10.54
N PHE A 80 -2.90 -3.69 10.14
CA PHE A 80 -1.85 -4.08 11.08
C PHE A 80 -1.28 -2.87 11.84
N LEU A 81 -1.02 -1.75 11.15
CA LEU A 81 -0.53 -0.53 11.80
C LEU A 81 -1.56 0.07 12.76
N ILE A 82 -2.85 0.04 12.42
CA ILE A 82 -3.93 0.47 13.32
C ILE A 82 -3.93 -0.39 14.58
N LEU A 83 -3.86 -1.72 14.44
CA LEU A 83 -3.77 -2.62 15.59
C LEU A 83 -2.51 -2.35 16.43
N ARG A 84 -1.38 -2.07 15.77
CA ARG A 84 -0.12 -1.73 16.45
C ARG A 84 -0.26 -0.45 17.26
N TYR A 85 -0.93 0.56 16.71
CA TYR A 85 -1.23 1.81 17.40
C TYR A 85 -2.16 1.60 18.60
N LEU A 86 -3.18 0.74 18.48
CA LEU A 86 -4.08 0.36 19.57
C LEU A 86 -3.43 -0.53 20.65
N GLY A 87 -2.12 -0.83 20.54
CA GLY A 87 -1.37 -1.64 21.50
C GLY A 87 -1.58 -3.16 21.37
N VAL A 88 -2.46 -3.61 20.47
CA VAL A 88 -2.75 -5.04 20.26
C VAL A 88 -1.99 -5.64 19.07
N GLY A 89 -1.30 -4.83 18.26
CA GLY A 89 -0.52 -5.31 17.11
C GLY A 89 0.74 -6.05 17.53
N ASN A 90 0.66 -7.38 17.57
CA ASN A 90 1.77 -8.29 17.83
C ASN A 90 2.12 -9.12 16.58
N VAL A 91 3.20 -9.90 16.65
CA VAL A 91 3.68 -10.72 15.53
C VAL A 91 2.65 -11.77 15.11
N LEU A 92 1.86 -12.32 16.03
CA LEU A 92 0.78 -13.25 15.70
C LEU A 92 -0.29 -12.57 14.83
N ASN A 93 -0.70 -11.35 15.19
CA ASN A 93 -1.67 -10.57 14.42
C ASN A 93 -1.15 -10.23 13.01
N LEU A 94 0.16 -9.99 12.86
CA LEU A 94 0.79 -9.84 11.54
C LEU A 94 0.56 -11.09 10.67
N PHE A 95 0.87 -12.28 11.21
CA PHE A 95 0.71 -13.54 10.46
C PHE A 95 -0.75 -13.85 10.15
N LEU A 96 -1.67 -13.60 11.08
CA LEU A 96 -3.10 -13.80 10.86
C LEU A 96 -3.63 -12.87 9.75
N ILE A 97 -3.27 -11.59 9.78
CA ILE A 97 -3.65 -10.63 8.75
C ILE A 97 -3.03 -11.00 7.40
N ALA A 98 -1.77 -11.40 7.37
CA ALA A 98 -1.11 -11.85 6.15
C ALA A 98 -1.80 -13.11 5.56
N GLY A 99 -2.14 -14.09 6.41
CA GLY A 99 -2.89 -15.28 6.01
C GLY A 99 -4.27 -14.95 5.44
N LEU A 100 -5.00 -14.02 6.06
CA LEU A 100 -6.28 -13.52 5.55
C LEU A 100 -6.11 -12.78 4.22
N ALA A 101 -5.08 -11.95 4.08
CA ALA A 101 -4.81 -11.23 2.84
C ALA A 101 -4.51 -12.20 1.68
N VAL A 102 -3.71 -13.24 1.93
CA VAL A 102 -3.38 -14.28 0.93
C VAL A 102 -4.62 -15.08 0.56
N THR A 103 -5.40 -15.55 1.54
CA THR A 103 -6.61 -16.33 1.25
C THR A 103 -7.66 -15.51 0.50
N ALA A 104 -7.85 -14.24 0.86
CA ALA A 104 -8.70 -13.30 0.12
C ALA A 104 -8.20 -13.14 -1.32
N GLU A 105 -6.90 -12.97 -1.53
CA GLU A 105 -6.32 -12.85 -2.87
C GLU A 105 -6.60 -14.08 -3.73
N LEU A 106 -6.38 -15.28 -3.17
CA LEU A 106 -6.62 -16.56 -3.84
C LEU A 106 -8.10 -16.76 -4.19
N TYR A 107 -9.00 -16.47 -3.24
CA TYR A 107 -10.44 -16.57 -3.45
C TYR A 107 -10.90 -15.70 -4.62
N PHE A 108 -10.53 -14.42 -4.60
CA PHE A 108 -10.88 -13.50 -5.68
C PHE A 108 -10.12 -13.79 -6.98
N SER A 109 -8.97 -14.48 -6.95
CA SER A 109 -8.24 -14.89 -8.15
C SER A 109 -8.89 -16.11 -8.82
N LYS A 110 -9.46 -17.03 -8.03
CA LYS A 110 -10.14 -18.23 -8.54
C LYS A 110 -11.50 -17.92 -9.17
N ASN A 111 -12.19 -16.89 -8.66
CA ASN A 111 -13.54 -16.54 -9.09
C ASN A 111 -13.57 -15.61 -10.33
N ARG A 112 -12.53 -15.67 -11.16
CA ARG A 112 -12.30 -14.83 -12.35
C ARG A 112 -11.78 -15.71 -13.48
#